data_AF-A0A820BC09-F1
#
_entry.id   AF-A0A820BC09-F1
#
_cell.length_a   1.000
_cell.length_b   1.000
_cell.length_c   1.000
_cell.angle_alpha   90.00
_cell.angle_beta   90.00
_cell.angle_gamma   90.00
#
_symmetry.space_group_name_H-M   'P 1'
#
loop_
_entity.id
_entity.type
_entity.pdbx_description
1 polymer ?
#
loop_
_entity_poly.entity_id
_entity_poly.type
_entity_poly.pdbx_seq_one_letter_code
_entity_poly.pdbx_strand_id
1 'polypeptide(L)'
;QTPKQIEISNVHLAGPNAAGVMEIVLAQHTLPEDKQMKLFTHLRLAYAFPSFDQRLLCIQARLQALCILVYSGAIQETNNILYDGLIEELVDVFYVQDSTLTDVKASALKTLTSIIHFEQTTKHRSRLQEIIKATQVNSYHGFLPALVRQCIDKLTDDSNERFPQSLSTALFSFLYHLASHEKGAIALVNCGVMQSLIKVVNYYDESQDSIMFVTRAVRIIDLITTLDMTSFQTNNGLEALINRLEHEITQCRKEQPFIICIPKRNQGTPTANLDTHPPLSPSTQSDISGEHPSLTTQNSTVHLSKDVNTSEFIEENHDSIPQNPIPGLTCYHQRAALLKSILNYLKKAFTEPTMVDTTRHIMDGSLPNSLQHIISNVEYYGPSLFHLATDIVTSFIFQEPSQLSFLQDNGLTDVLMHALLKKDIPAARDVLVSLPNIFSSLCLNARGLENCMEYKPFDKLFRILLSPEYLPAMKRRRGT
;
A
#
# COMPACT_ATOMS: atom_id res chain seq x y z
N GLN A 1 -30.57 -31.19 46.23
CA GLN A 1 -30.70 -32.20 45.15
C GLN A 1 -29.32 -32.77 44.88
N THR A 2 -29.17 -34.09 44.91
CA THR A 2 -27.92 -34.75 44.54
C THR A 2 -27.68 -34.57 43.03
N PRO A 3 -26.45 -34.24 42.59
CA PRO A 3 -26.15 -34.12 41.18
C PRO A 3 -26.36 -35.48 40.50
N LYS A 4 -27.21 -35.52 39.48
CA LYS A 4 -27.45 -36.71 38.66
C LYS A 4 -26.28 -36.82 37.67
N GLN A 5 -25.47 -37.87 37.80
CA GLN A 5 -24.36 -38.14 36.87
C GLN A 5 -24.88 -38.98 35.70
N ILE A 6 -24.59 -38.54 34.48
CA ILE A 6 -24.92 -39.26 33.24
C ILE A 6 -23.60 -39.65 32.59
N GLU A 7 -23.40 -40.94 32.34
CA GLU A 7 -22.23 -41.46 31.66
C GLU A 7 -22.61 -41.88 30.24
N ILE A 8 -21.87 -41.38 29.25
CA ILE A 8 -22.05 -41.72 27.84
C ILE A 8 -20.72 -42.25 27.32
N SER A 9 -20.59 -43.56 27.25
CA SER A 9 -19.39 -44.23 26.75
C SER A 9 -19.39 -44.24 25.21
N ASN A 10 -18.21 -44.18 24.59
CA ASN A 10 -18.03 -44.28 23.14
C ASN A 10 -18.94 -43.35 22.34
N VAL A 11 -19.00 -42.06 22.71
CA VAL A 11 -19.86 -41.02 22.10
C VAL A 11 -19.83 -41.04 20.57
N HIS A 12 -18.66 -41.26 19.97
CA HIS A 12 -18.44 -41.35 18.52
C HIS A 12 -19.15 -42.52 17.81
N LEU A 13 -19.61 -43.53 18.56
CA LEU A 13 -20.37 -44.69 18.07
C LEU A 13 -21.84 -44.65 18.51
N ALA A 14 -22.22 -43.69 19.35
CA ALA A 14 -23.52 -43.66 20.01
C ALA A 14 -24.67 -43.18 19.10
N GLY A 15 -24.38 -42.74 17.87
CA GLY A 15 -25.37 -42.23 16.93
C GLY A 15 -24.75 -41.84 15.59
N PRO A 16 -25.58 -41.47 14.59
CA PRO A 16 -25.12 -41.15 13.24
C PRO A 16 -24.31 -39.85 13.15
N ASN A 17 -24.55 -38.92 14.07
CA ASN A 17 -23.82 -37.67 14.24
C ASN A 17 -24.05 -37.12 15.65
N ALA A 18 -23.33 -36.07 16.03
CA ALA A 18 -23.46 -35.46 17.36
C ALA A 18 -24.88 -34.94 17.68
N ALA A 19 -25.66 -34.50 16.69
CA ALA A 19 -27.05 -34.08 16.91
C ALA A 19 -27.94 -35.27 17.25
N GLY A 20 -27.78 -36.40 16.55
CA GLY A 20 -28.49 -37.64 16.86
C GLY A 20 -28.18 -38.16 18.26
N VAL A 21 -26.91 -38.08 18.69
CA VAL A 21 -26.56 -38.45 20.08
C VAL A 21 -27.23 -37.48 21.09
N MET A 22 -27.28 -36.17 20.79
CA MET A 22 -27.97 -35.19 21.64
C MET A 22 -29.48 -35.49 21.75
N GLU A 23 -30.14 -35.86 20.66
CA GLU A 23 -31.55 -36.26 20.65
C GLU A 23 -31.79 -37.50 21.52
N ILE A 24 -30.93 -38.51 21.41
CA ILE A 24 -30.99 -39.72 22.25
C ILE A 24 -30.88 -39.36 23.74
N VAL A 25 -29.93 -38.47 24.09
CA VAL A 25 -29.71 -38.05 25.48
C VAL A 25 -30.90 -37.25 26.02
N LEU A 26 -31.46 -36.33 25.23
CA LEU A 26 -32.62 -35.53 25.62
C LEU A 26 -33.89 -36.38 25.77
N ALA A 27 -34.04 -37.45 24.98
CA ALA A 27 -35.14 -38.40 25.12
C ALA A 27 -35.02 -39.25 26.39
N GLN A 28 -33.80 -39.60 26.80
CA GLN A 28 -33.55 -40.45 27.98
C GLN A 28 -33.47 -39.67 29.30
N HIS A 29 -33.11 -38.40 29.24
CA HIS A 29 -32.86 -37.57 30.41
C HIS A 29 -33.46 -36.17 30.28
N THR A 30 -34.26 -35.78 31.27
CA THR A 30 -34.77 -34.40 31.39
C THR A 30 -33.65 -33.45 31.81
N LEU A 31 -33.10 -32.72 30.84
CA LEU A 31 -32.01 -31.75 31.02
C LEU A 31 -32.52 -30.31 31.00
N PRO A 32 -32.10 -29.45 31.95
CA PRO A 32 -32.39 -28.02 31.93
C PRO A 32 -31.92 -27.34 30.63
N GLU A 33 -32.77 -26.50 30.02
CA GLU A 33 -32.49 -25.84 28.73
C GLU A 33 -31.20 -25.01 28.75
N ASP A 34 -30.90 -24.35 29.87
CA ASP A 34 -29.69 -23.55 30.07
C ASP A 34 -28.39 -24.37 29.96
N LYS A 35 -28.45 -25.69 30.19
CA LYS A 35 -27.30 -26.60 30.13
C LYS A 35 -27.19 -27.35 28.80
N GLN A 36 -28.24 -27.36 27.99
CA GLN A 36 -28.28 -28.14 26.75
C GLN A 36 -27.21 -27.69 25.75
N MET A 37 -27.00 -26.37 25.59
CA MET A 37 -25.98 -25.84 24.69
C MET A 37 -24.56 -26.24 25.12
N LYS A 38 -24.27 -26.15 26.42
CA LYS A 38 -22.96 -26.54 26.97
C LYS A 38 -22.70 -28.03 26.77
N LEU A 39 -23.69 -28.88 27.06
CA LEU A 39 -23.61 -30.31 26.81
C LEU A 39 -23.39 -30.59 25.33
N PHE A 40 -24.16 -29.97 24.44
CA PHE A 40 -24.06 -30.19 23.00
C PHE A 40 -22.67 -29.84 22.47
N THR A 41 -22.07 -28.76 22.98
CA THR A 41 -20.69 -28.38 22.65
C THR A 41 -19.69 -29.46 23.07
N HIS A 42 -19.77 -29.95 24.30
CA HIS A 42 -18.90 -31.04 24.77
C HIS A 42 -19.12 -32.34 24.00
N LEU A 43 -20.37 -32.63 23.63
CA LEU A 43 -20.72 -33.83 22.91
C LEU A 43 -20.17 -33.81 21.48
N ARG A 44 -20.28 -32.68 20.78
CA ARG A 44 -19.65 -32.48 19.46
C ARG A 44 -18.14 -32.69 19.52
N LEU A 45 -17.49 -32.16 20.55
CA LEU A 45 -16.04 -32.36 20.76
C LEU A 45 -15.72 -33.83 21.02
N ALA A 46 -16.45 -34.50 21.91
CA ALA A 46 -16.24 -35.91 22.25
C ALA A 46 -16.51 -36.84 21.04
N TYR A 47 -17.52 -36.53 20.24
CA TYR A 47 -17.84 -37.25 19.01
C TYR A 47 -16.71 -37.10 17.97
N ALA A 48 -16.18 -35.88 17.82
CA ALA A 48 -15.09 -35.57 16.89
C ALA A 48 -13.72 -36.08 17.35
N PHE A 49 -13.54 -36.32 18.65
CA PHE A 49 -12.24 -36.58 19.26
C PHE A 49 -11.46 -37.76 18.67
N PRO A 50 -12.05 -38.88 18.23
CA PRO A 50 -11.28 -39.99 17.66
C PRO A 50 -10.63 -39.67 16.31
N SER A 51 -11.24 -38.80 15.50
CA SER A 51 -10.75 -38.45 14.16
C SER A 51 -9.71 -37.32 14.24
N PHE A 52 -8.53 -37.54 13.66
CA PHE A 52 -7.47 -36.52 13.61
C PHE A 52 -7.93 -35.24 12.90
N ASP A 53 -8.51 -35.36 11.71
CA ASP A 53 -8.97 -34.21 10.93
C ASP A 53 -10.07 -33.42 11.67
N GLN A 54 -11.00 -34.11 12.32
CA GLN A 54 -12.05 -33.45 13.08
C GLN A 54 -11.51 -32.79 14.36
N ARG A 55 -10.47 -33.35 15.01
CA ARG A 55 -9.75 -32.68 16.09
C ARG A 55 -9.13 -31.37 15.62
N LEU A 56 -8.48 -31.37 14.45
CA LEU A 56 -7.91 -30.14 13.88
C LEU A 56 -8.98 -29.08 13.61
N LEU A 57 -10.12 -29.47 13.02
CA LEU A 57 -11.25 -28.56 12.80
C LEU A 57 -11.81 -27.99 14.11
N CYS A 58 -11.88 -28.79 15.17
CA CYS A 58 -12.31 -28.33 16.49
C CYS A 58 -11.32 -27.32 17.10
N ILE A 59 -10.01 -27.54 16.93
CA ILE A 59 -8.98 -26.58 17.36
C ILE A 59 -9.11 -25.28 16.57
N GLN A 60 -9.23 -25.35 15.24
CA GLN A 60 -9.41 -24.16 14.39
C GLN A 60 -10.67 -23.38 14.76
N ALA A 61 -11.80 -24.06 14.91
CA ALA A 61 -13.07 -23.44 15.30
C ALA A 61 -12.95 -22.74 16.66
N ARG A 62 -12.27 -23.37 17.64
CA ARG A 62 -12.02 -22.77 18.96
C ARG A 62 -11.12 -21.53 18.87
N LEU A 63 -10.03 -21.59 18.09
CA LEU A 63 -9.13 -20.46 17.89
C LEU A 63 -9.83 -19.30 17.16
N GLN A 64 -10.64 -19.59 16.15
CA GLN A 64 -11.42 -18.57 15.44
C GLN A 64 -12.48 -17.94 16.32
N ALA A 65 -13.22 -18.74 17.09
CA ALA A 65 -14.19 -18.24 18.06
C ALA A 65 -13.52 -17.33 19.10
N LEU A 66 -12.38 -17.75 19.63
CA LEU A 66 -11.56 -16.95 20.54
C LEU A 66 -11.12 -15.63 19.88
N CYS A 67 -10.58 -15.70 18.67
CA CYS A 67 -10.16 -14.53 17.89
C CYS A 67 -11.30 -13.52 17.72
N ILE A 68 -12.51 -13.98 17.35
CA ILE A 68 -13.67 -13.10 17.14
C ILE A 68 -14.16 -12.50 18.46
N LEU A 69 -14.24 -13.30 19.52
CA LEU A 69 -14.68 -12.84 20.84
C LEU A 69 -13.75 -11.77 21.40
N VAL A 70 -12.44 -11.96 21.27
CA VAL A 70 -11.42 -11.00 21.69
C VAL A 70 -11.45 -9.75 20.81
N TYR A 71 -11.49 -9.91 19.48
CA TYR A 71 -11.49 -8.79 18.55
C TYR A 71 -12.72 -7.87 18.69
N SER A 72 -13.90 -8.45 18.91
CA SER A 72 -15.15 -7.68 19.05
C SER A 72 -15.28 -6.93 20.38
N GLY A 73 -14.40 -7.22 21.35
CA GLY A 73 -14.51 -6.67 22.70
C GLY A 73 -15.77 -7.10 23.45
N ALA A 74 -16.43 -8.18 23.02
CA ALA A 74 -17.67 -8.68 23.61
C ALA A 74 -17.50 -9.29 25.01
N ILE A 75 -16.26 -9.41 25.49
CA ILE A 75 -15.93 -10.05 26.77
C ILE A 75 -15.68 -8.97 27.84
N GLN A 76 -16.50 -8.98 28.91
CA GLN A 76 -16.29 -8.13 30.10
C GLN A 76 -15.24 -8.71 31.07
N GLU A 77 -15.05 -10.05 31.10
CA GLU A 77 -14.07 -10.75 31.94
C GLU A 77 -13.09 -11.59 31.10
N THR A 78 -11.98 -10.98 30.69
CA THR A 78 -11.00 -11.60 29.79
C THR A 78 -10.12 -12.68 30.43
N ASN A 79 -10.02 -12.71 31.76
CA ASN A 79 -9.07 -13.56 32.50
C ASN A 79 -9.36 -15.06 32.39
N ASN A 80 -10.62 -15.48 32.27
CA ASN A 80 -10.95 -16.91 32.12
C ASN A 80 -10.72 -17.45 30.71
N ILE A 81 -10.79 -16.56 29.71
CA ILE A 81 -10.69 -16.93 28.30
C ILE A 81 -9.23 -16.85 27.83
N LEU A 82 -8.54 -15.79 28.25
CA LEU A 82 -7.11 -15.60 28.05
C LEU A 82 -6.40 -16.05 29.34
N TYR A 83 -6.27 -17.34 29.57
CA TYR A 83 -5.53 -17.83 30.74
C TYR A 83 -4.02 -17.54 30.61
N ASP A 84 -3.30 -17.62 31.72
CA ASP A 84 -1.84 -17.48 31.74
C ASP A 84 -1.21 -18.73 31.08
N GLY A 85 -0.33 -18.53 30.10
CA GLY A 85 0.28 -19.62 29.31
C GLY A 85 -0.29 -19.78 27.89
N LEU A 86 -1.50 -19.27 27.61
CA LEU A 86 -2.11 -19.37 26.28
C LEU A 86 -1.22 -18.77 25.17
N ILE A 87 -0.54 -17.66 25.43
CA ILE A 87 0.33 -17.02 24.44
C ILE A 87 1.52 -17.92 24.08
N GLU A 88 2.13 -18.58 25.07
CA GLU A 88 3.24 -19.50 24.88
C GLU A 88 2.76 -20.71 24.06
N GLU A 89 1.62 -21.30 24.43
CA GLU A 89 1.02 -22.42 23.69
C GLU A 89 0.72 -22.05 22.22
N LEU A 90 0.20 -20.85 21.96
CA LEU A 90 -0.08 -20.39 20.59
C LEU A 90 1.20 -20.23 19.75
N VAL A 91 2.30 -19.82 20.36
CA VAL A 91 3.62 -19.76 19.70
C VAL A 91 4.20 -21.16 19.54
N ASP A 92 4.02 -22.04 20.52
CA ASP A 92 4.56 -23.40 20.50
C ASP A 92 4.06 -24.25 19.32
N VAL A 93 2.83 -24.00 18.86
CA VAL A 93 2.26 -24.63 17.64
C VAL A 93 3.18 -24.45 16.42
N PHE A 94 3.96 -23.37 16.35
CA PHE A 94 4.85 -23.12 15.22
C PHE A 94 6.11 -23.99 15.21
N TYR A 95 6.55 -24.51 16.36
CA TYR A 95 7.68 -25.41 16.45
C TYR A 95 7.32 -26.85 16.04
N VAL A 96 6.03 -27.17 15.91
CA VAL A 96 5.57 -28.47 15.43
C VAL A 96 5.89 -28.62 13.94
N GLN A 97 6.75 -29.59 13.63
CA GLN A 97 7.21 -29.93 12.27
C GLN A 97 6.16 -30.76 11.53
N ASP A 98 5.02 -30.14 11.24
CA ASP A 98 3.94 -30.72 10.45
C ASP A 98 3.36 -29.65 9.50
N SER A 99 3.35 -29.98 8.21
CA SER A 99 2.85 -29.12 7.13
C SER A 99 1.32 -29.08 7.06
N THR A 100 0.64 -30.10 7.58
CA THR A 100 -0.83 -30.18 7.62
C THR A 100 -1.42 -29.18 8.61
N LEU A 101 -0.63 -28.69 9.57
CA LEU A 101 -1.06 -27.75 10.60
C LEU A 101 -1.07 -26.28 10.16
N THR A 102 -0.88 -26.00 8.88
CA THR A 102 -0.79 -24.63 8.33
C THR A 102 -1.96 -23.74 8.76
N ASP A 103 -3.20 -24.24 8.68
CA ASP A 103 -4.38 -23.46 9.04
C ASP A 103 -4.55 -23.28 10.55
N VAL A 104 -4.03 -24.22 11.35
CA VAL A 104 -3.95 -24.07 12.80
C VAL A 104 -2.93 -23.00 13.15
N LYS A 105 -1.73 -23.03 12.54
CA LYS A 105 -0.69 -21.99 12.68
C LYS A 105 -1.22 -20.61 12.29
N ALA A 106 -1.93 -20.51 11.16
CA ALA A 106 -2.56 -19.26 10.72
C ALA A 106 -3.63 -18.78 11.71
N SER A 107 -4.45 -19.69 12.24
CA SER A 107 -5.47 -19.36 13.25
C SER A 107 -4.85 -18.90 14.58
N ALA A 108 -3.76 -19.54 15.02
CA ALA A 108 -3.03 -19.14 16.21
C ALA A 108 -2.47 -17.71 16.08
N LEU A 109 -1.89 -17.38 14.92
CA LEU A 109 -1.38 -16.03 14.65
C LEU A 109 -2.49 -14.97 14.58
N LYS A 110 -3.64 -15.31 14.00
CA LYS A 110 -4.84 -14.45 14.01
C LYS A 110 -5.34 -14.21 15.44
N THR A 111 -5.35 -15.24 16.29
CA THR A 111 -5.69 -15.09 17.70
C THR A 111 -4.72 -14.15 18.42
N LEU A 112 -3.40 -14.32 18.24
CA LEU A 112 -2.41 -13.39 18.80
C LEU A 112 -2.62 -11.95 18.29
N THR A 113 -2.94 -11.80 16.99
CA THR A 113 -3.28 -10.50 16.40
C THR A 113 -4.51 -9.86 17.06
N SER A 114 -5.54 -10.66 17.34
CA SER A 114 -6.76 -10.17 18.01
C SER A 114 -6.48 -9.71 19.44
N ILE A 115 -5.58 -10.38 20.16
CA ILE A 115 -5.17 -9.99 21.52
C ILE A 115 -4.44 -8.64 21.47
N ILE A 116 -3.52 -8.44 20.51
CA ILE A 116 -2.86 -7.15 20.28
C ILE A 116 -3.89 -6.05 19.98
N HIS A 117 -4.87 -6.33 19.11
CA HIS A 117 -5.91 -5.36 18.77
C HIS A 117 -6.78 -4.98 19.98
N PHE A 118 -7.23 -5.97 20.75
CA PHE A 118 -8.06 -5.76 21.93
C PHE A 118 -7.36 -4.86 22.95
N GLU A 119 -6.05 -5.06 23.19
CA GLU A 119 -5.26 -4.20 24.08
C GLU A 119 -5.19 -2.74 23.63
N GLN A 120 -5.23 -2.46 22.32
CA GLN A 120 -5.28 -1.08 21.82
C GLN A 120 -6.54 -0.35 22.30
N THR A 121 -7.64 -1.08 22.49
CA THR A 121 -8.93 -0.54 22.89
C THR A 121 -9.13 -0.50 24.41
N THR A 122 -8.45 -1.39 25.15
CA THR A 122 -8.58 -1.51 26.61
C THR A 122 -7.25 -1.22 27.31
N LYS A 123 -7.16 -0.10 28.05
CA LYS A 123 -5.93 0.35 28.75
C LYS A 123 -5.46 -0.56 29.92
N HIS A 124 -6.04 -1.75 30.09
CA HIS A 124 -5.76 -2.65 31.21
C HIS A 124 -4.97 -3.88 30.74
N ARG A 125 -3.81 -4.12 31.38
CA ARG A 125 -2.92 -5.30 31.24
C ARG A 125 -2.36 -5.50 29.81
N SER A 126 -1.10 -5.09 29.60
CA SER A 126 -0.41 -5.25 28.32
C SER A 126 0.24 -6.64 28.20
N ARG A 127 -0.46 -7.63 27.63
CA ARG A 127 0.14 -8.91 27.22
C ARG A 127 0.97 -8.75 25.94
N LEU A 128 0.95 -7.58 25.29
CA LEU A 128 1.89 -7.24 24.23
C LEU A 128 3.34 -7.58 24.58
N GLN A 129 3.79 -7.35 25.83
CA GLN A 129 5.14 -7.73 26.26
C GLN A 129 5.35 -9.25 26.31
N GLU A 130 4.34 -10.00 26.76
CA GLU A 130 4.35 -11.47 26.74
C GLU A 130 4.42 -11.98 25.29
N ILE A 131 3.65 -11.37 24.37
CA ILE A 131 3.68 -11.71 22.93
C ILE A 131 5.05 -11.38 22.33
N ILE A 132 5.62 -10.20 22.59
CA ILE A 132 6.96 -9.81 22.09
C ILE A 132 8.02 -10.80 22.57
N LYS A 133 7.95 -11.22 23.84
CA LYS A 133 8.87 -12.19 24.43
C LYS A 133 8.70 -13.58 23.80
N ALA A 134 7.47 -14.09 23.75
CA ALA A 134 7.17 -15.43 23.24
C ALA A 134 7.53 -15.56 21.75
N THR A 135 7.20 -14.55 20.94
CA THR A 135 7.54 -14.53 19.50
C THR A 135 9.01 -14.25 19.21
N GLN A 136 9.78 -13.84 20.23
CA GLN A 136 11.19 -13.45 20.12
C GLN A 136 11.44 -12.36 19.06
N VAL A 137 10.44 -11.51 18.80
CA VAL A 137 10.51 -10.47 17.75
C VAL A 137 11.57 -9.41 18.03
N ASN A 138 12.05 -9.26 19.25
CA ASN A 138 13.08 -8.27 19.57
C ASN A 138 14.52 -8.70 19.20
N SER A 139 14.70 -9.87 18.58
CA SER A 139 16.02 -10.40 18.20
C SER A 139 16.05 -10.73 16.72
N TYR A 140 17.11 -10.33 16.01
CA TYR A 140 17.28 -10.65 14.58
C TYR A 140 17.20 -12.16 14.30
N HIS A 141 17.77 -12.99 15.18
CA HIS A 141 17.73 -14.46 15.09
C HIS A 141 16.54 -15.09 15.82
N GLY A 142 15.60 -14.27 16.30
CA GLY A 142 14.39 -14.74 16.93
C GLY A 142 13.49 -15.52 15.97
N PHE A 143 12.59 -16.30 16.56
CA PHE A 143 11.62 -17.11 15.82
C PHE A 143 10.80 -16.31 14.80
N LEU A 144 10.11 -15.24 15.23
CA LEU A 144 9.24 -14.49 14.32
C LEU A 144 10.02 -13.83 13.16
N PRO A 145 11.15 -13.15 13.39
CA PRO A 145 11.94 -12.58 12.29
C PRO A 145 12.47 -13.64 11.32
N ALA A 146 12.84 -14.83 11.81
CA ALA A 146 13.20 -15.95 10.95
C ALA A 146 12.01 -16.44 10.09
N LEU A 147 10.81 -16.56 10.68
CA LEU A 147 9.59 -16.90 9.96
C LEU A 147 9.23 -15.85 8.89
N VAL A 148 9.41 -14.56 9.20
CA VAL A 148 9.17 -13.45 8.26
C VAL A 148 10.12 -13.53 7.08
N ARG A 149 11.42 -13.73 7.32
CA ARG A 149 12.40 -13.90 6.24
C ARG A 149 12.08 -15.13 5.39
N GLN A 150 11.80 -16.28 6.00
CA GLN A 150 11.41 -17.49 5.26
C GLN A 150 10.16 -17.29 4.41
N CYS A 151 9.14 -16.60 4.94
CA CYS A 151 7.93 -16.25 4.21
C CYS A 151 8.26 -15.37 3.00
N ILE A 152 9.04 -14.31 3.21
CA ILE A 152 9.40 -13.35 2.17
C ILE A 152 10.28 -14.00 1.10
N ASP A 153 11.28 -14.79 1.51
CA ASP A 153 12.14 -15.52 0.58
C ASP A 153 11.30 -16.41 -0.35
N LYS A 154 10.36 -17.20 0.19
CA LYS A 154 9.44 -18.02 -0.61
C LYS A 154 8.37 -17.23 -1.39
N LEU A 155 8.08 -15.99 -1.01
CA LEU A 155 7.19 -15.10 -1.78
C LEU A 155 7.90 -14.44 -2.96
N THR A 156 9.22 -14.27 -2.86
CA THR A 156 10.04 -13.56 -3.85
C THR A 156 10.92 -14.48 -4.69
N ASP A 157 10.87 -15.79 -4.44
CA ASP A 157 11.61 -16.81 -5.18
C ASP A 157 10.73 -17.37 -6.31
N ASP A 158 11.35 -17.69 -7.45
CA ASP A 158 10.68 -18.26 -8.63
C ASP A 158 10.44 -19.79 -8.48
N SER A 159 10.72 -20.35 -7.31
CA SER A 159 10.51 -21.76 -7.02
C SER A 159 9.02 -22.11 -6.91
N ASN A 160 8.68 -23.35 -7.30
CA ASN A 160 7.29 -23.84 -7.27
C ASN A 160 6.74 -24.03 -5.84
N GLU A 161 7.57 -23.90 -4.78
CA GLU A 161 7.15 -24.15 -3.40
C GLU A 161 6.71 -22.86 -2.70
N ARG A 162 5.45 -22.46 -2.95
CA ARG A 162 4.89 -21.25 -2.36
C ARG A 162 4.68 -21.36 -0.85
N PHE A 163 4.99 -20.27 -0.14
CA PHE A 163 4.60 -20.15 1.26
C PHE A 163 3.06 -20.14 1.38
N PRO A 164 2.46 -20.83 2.38
CA PRO A 164 1.01 -20.91 2.45
C PRO A 164 0.32 -19.55 2.62
N GLN A 165 -0.63 -19.24 1.73
CA GLN A 165 -1.31 -17.94 1.66
C GLN A 165 -2.08 -17.59 2.94
N SER A 166 -2.72 -18.58 3.59
CA SER A 166 -3.45 -18.37 4.84
C SER A 166 -2.51 -17.90 5.96
N LEU A 167 -1.30 -18.45 5.99
CA LEU A 167 -0.26 -18.14 6.97
C LEU A 167 0.44 -16.82 6.66
N SER A 168 0.81 -16.54 5.40
CA SER A 168 1.40 -15.24 5.03
C SER A 168 0.44 -14.09 5.32
N THR A 169 -0.85 -14.26 5.00
CA THR A 169 -1.89 -13.27 5.31
C THR A 169 -2.01 -13.02 6.81
N ALA A 170 -1.97 -14.08 7.62
CA ALA A 170 -1.99 -13.94 9.07
C ALA A 170 -0.73 -13.23 9.58
N LEU A 171 0.44 -13.54 9.01
CA LEU A 171 1.74 -12.99 9.39
C LEU A 171 1.83 -11.50 9.11
N PHE A 172 1.54 -11.04 7.89
CA PHE A 172 1.55 -9.60 7.60
C PHE A 172 0.49 -8.83 8.39
N SER A 173 -0.66 -9.47 8.71
CA SER A 173 -1.66 -8.86 9.59
C SER A 173 -1.11 -8.69 11.01
N PHE A 174 -0.45 -9.72 11.54
CA PHE A 174 0.19 -9.69 12.85
C PHE A 174 1.27 -8.59 12.92
N LEU A 175 2.16 -8.53 11.91
CA LEU A 175 3.20 -7.49 11.82
C LEU A 175 2.60 -6.08 11.80
N TYR A 176 1.52 -5.86 11.06
CA TYR A 176 0.84 -4.56 11.01
C TYR A 176 0.28 -4.14 12.37
N HIS A 177 -0.41 -5.03 13.09
CA HIS A 177 -0.95 -4.72 14.42
C HIS A 177 0.14 -4.58 15.48
N LEU A 178 1.26 -5.30 15.32
CA LEU A 178 2.43 -5.13 16.17
C LEU A 178 3.07 -3.76 15.94
N ALA A 179 3.26 -3.35 14.67
CA ALA A 179 3.82 -2.06 14.29
C ALA A 179 2.91 -0.87 14.66
N SER A 180 1.60 -1.07 14.81
CA SER A 180 0.70 0.00 15.26
C SER A 180 0.82 0.34 16.75
N HIS A 181 1.61 -0.42 17.51
CA HIS A 181 1.93 -0.17 18.91
C HIS A 181 3.38 0.24 19.05
N GLU A 182 3.67 1.29 19.84
CA GLU A 182 5.03 1.80 20.02
C GLU A 182 6.04 0.72 20.43
N LYS A 183 5.72 -0.09 21.46
CA LYS A 183 6.59 -1.20 21.91
C LYS A 183 6.79 -2.27 20.83
N GLY A 184 5.76 -2.55 20.04
CA GLY A 184 5.83 -3.53 18.97
C GLY A 184 6.63 -3.02 17.77
N ALA A 185 6.46 -1.76 17.40
CA ALA A 185 7.24 -1.07 16.38
C ALA A 185 8.74 -1.02 16.75
N ILE A 186 9.08 -0.68 18.00
CA ILE A 186 10.46 -0.74 18.50
C ILE A 186 11.03 -2.16 18.36
N ALA A 187 10.27 -3.19 18.72
CA ALA A 187 10.74 -4.57 18.60
C ALA A 187 10.96 -4.99 17.14
N LEU A 188 10.12 -4.52 16.22
CA LEU A 188 10.28 -4.76 14.77
C LEU A 188 11.51 -4.06 14.19
N VAL A 189 11.82 -2.84 14.65
CA VAL A 189 13.07 -2.14 14.32
C VAL A 189 14.27 -2.97 14.81
N ASN A 190 14.25 -3.41 16.07
CA ASN A 190 15.36 -4.15 16.68
C ASN A 190 15.68 -5.49 16.00
N CYS A 191 14.70 -6.16 15.38
CA CYS A 191 14.96 -7.37 14.60
C CYS A 191 15.32 -7.14 13.13
N GLY A 192 15.47 -5.90 12.69
CA GLY A 192 15.90 -5.59 11.33
C GLY A 192 14.89 -5.96 10.25
N VAL A 193 13.58 -5.88 10.55
CA VAL A 193 12.54 -6.29 9.58
C VAL A 193 12.49 -5.40 8.33
N MET A 194 13.01 -4.16 8.42
CA MET A 194 12.99 -3.15 7.34
C MET A 194 13.50 -3.71 6.01
N GLN A 195 14.69 -4.31 6.00
CA GLN A 195 15.29 -4.88 4.80
C GLN A 195 14.39 -5.95 4.15
N SER A 196 13.76 -6.78 4.98
CA SER A 196 12.85 -7.83 4.49
C SER A 196 11.60 -7.22 3.85
N LEU A 197 11.03 -6.16 4.44
CA LEU A 197 9.87 -5.47 3.89
C LEU A 197 10.20 -4.75 2.57
N ILE A 198 11.38 -4.11 2.47
CA ILE A 198 11.83 -3.50 1.22
C ILE A 198 12.04 -4.55 0.11
N LYS A 199 12.51 -5.75 0.45
CA LYS A 199 12.59 -6.87 -0.51
C LYS A 199 11.21 -7.21 -1.11
N VAL A 200 10.15 -7.17 -0.31
CA VAL A 200 8.76 -7.37 -0.79
C VAL A 200 8.33 -6.23 -1.73
N VAL A 201 8.66 -4.98 -1.40
CA VAL A 201 8.32 -3.82 -2.23
C VAL A 201 8.94 -3.92 -3.63
N ASN A 202 10.18 -4.41 -3.71
CA ASN A 202 10.94 -4.59 -4.94
C ASN A 202 10.56 -5.87 -5.74
N TYR A 203 9.53 -6.60 -5.32
CA TYR A 203 9.03 -7.77 -6.05
C TYR A 203 7.84 -7.38 -6.93
N TYR A 204 8.03 -7.43 -8.25
CA TYR A 204 7.11 -6.89 -9.26
C TYR A 204 6.14 -7.93 -9.87
N ASP A 205 5.74 -8.94 -9.10
CA ASP A 205 4.72 -9.87 -9.57
C ASP A 205 3.34 -9.21 -9.63
N GLU A 206 2.64 -9.43 -10.74
CA GLU A 206 1.35 -8.80 -11.06
C GLU A 206 0.15 -9.53 -10.44
N SER A 207 0.36 -10.63 -9.69
CA SER A 207 -0.73 -11.34 -9.04
C SER A 207 -1.42 -10.48 -7.96
N GLN A 208 -2.71 -10.70 -7.78
CA GLN A 208 -3.51 -9.98 -6.79
C GLN A 208 -2.97 -10.15 -5.36
N ASP A 209 -2.46 -11.35 -5.07
CA ASP A 209 -1.87 -11.68 -3.78
C ASP A 209 -0.57 -10.91 -3.54
N SER A 210 0.30 -10.81 -4.55
CA SER A 210 1.52 -10.01 -4.51
C SER A 210 1.21 -8.54 -4.16
N ILE A 211 0.28 -7.91 -4.88
CA ILE A 211 -0.12 -6.51 -4.63
C ILE A 211 -0.62 -6.33 -3.19
N MET A 212 -1.38 -7.30 -2.65
CA MET A 212 -1.87 -7.24 -1.28
C MET A 212 -0.73 -7.32 -0.25
N PHE A 213 0.28 -8.19 -0.45
CA PHE A 213 1.43 -8.29 0.44
C PHE A 213 2.28 -7.03 0.39
N VAL A 214 2.52 -6.47 -0.80
CA VAL A 214 3.26 -5.22 -0.98
C VAL A 214 2.53 -4.08 -0.28
N THR A 215 1.21 -3.97 -0.45
CA THR A 215 0.39 -2.96 0.23
C THR A 215 0.57 -3.02 1.75
N ARG A 216 0.58 -4.23 2.31
CA ARG A 216 0.80 -4.41 3.76
C ARG A 216 2.24 -4.08 4.17
N ALA A 217 3.23 -4.45 3.37
CA ALA A 217 4.63 -4.10 3.61
C ALA A 217 4.83 -2.58 3.66
N VAL A 218 4.30 -1.84 2.68
CA VAL A 218 4.36 -0.36 2.66
C VAL A 218 3.71 0.25 3.90
N ARG A 219 2.56 -0.29 4.35
CA ARG A 219 1.89 0.19 5.57
C ARG A 219 2.68 -0.11 6.85
N ILE A 220 3.38 -1.24 6.93
CA ILE A 220 4.26 -1.55 8.06
C ILE A 220 5.47 -0.62 8.04
N ILE A 221 6.08 -0.42 6.86
CA ILE A 221 7.19 0.53 6.66
C ILE A 221 6.79 1.92 7.17
N ASP A 222 5.67 2.48 6.72
CA ASP A 222 5.20 3.81 7.16
C ASP A 222 5.08 3.93 8.70
N LEU A 223 4.64 2.87 9.38
CA LEU A 223 4.52 2.84 10.84
C LEU A 223 5.87 2.82 11.55
N ILE A 224 6.86 2.08 11.04
CA ILE A 224 8.16 1.91 11.72
C ILE A 224 9.21 2.94 11.28
N THR A 225 9.07 3.55 10.09
CA THR A 225 10.04 4.52 9.56
C THR A 225 10.16 5.77 10.43
N THR A 226 9.14 6.13 11.20
CA THR A 226 9.23 7.24 12.17
C THR A 226 10.18 6.95 13.33
N LEU A 227 10.42 5.67 13.64
CA LEU A 227 11.33 5.25 14.70
C LEU A 227 12.75 5.03 14.18
N ASP A 228 12.90 4.58 12.94
CA ASP A 228 14.20 4.25 12.34
C ASP A 228 14.29 4.67 10.86
N MET A 229 14.35 5.98 10.66
CA MET A 229 14.53 6.58 9.34
C MET A 229 15.89 6.22 8.73
N THR A 230 16.93 6.07 9.55
CA THR A 230 18.28 5.74 9.09
C THR A 230 18.31 4.38 8.40
N SER A 231 17.68 3.36 8.99
CA SER A 231 17.57 2.03 8.36
C SER A 231 16.76 2.09 7.07
N PHE A 232 15.65 2.85 7.04
CA PHE A 232 14.88 3.05 5.82
C PHE A 232 15.72 3.67 4.68
N GLN A 233 16.49 4.72 4.98
CA GLN A 233 17.39 5.36 4.02
C GLN A 233 18.52 4.42 3.55
N THR A 234 19.16 3.71 4.49
CA THR A 234 20.27 2.77 4.18
C THR A 234 19.81 1.63 3.26
N ASN A 235 18.53 1.27 3.28
CA ASN A 235 17.95 0.25 2.41
C ASN A 235 17.36 0.83 1.09
N ASN A 236 17.68 2.07 0.72
CA ASN A 236 17.11 2.78 -0.44
C ASN A 236 15.57 2.76 -0.44
N GLY A 237 14.95 2.84 0.75
CA GLY A 237 13.54 2.55 0.89
C GLY A 237 12.64 3.52 0.14
N LEU A 238 13.04 4.79 0.03
CA LEU A 238 12.26 5.79 -0.69
C LEU A 238 12.29 5.55 -2.20
N GLU A 239 13.46 5.23 -2.75
CA GLU A 239 13.62 4.86 -4.16
C GLU A 239 12.78 3.61 -4.48
N ALA A 240 12.80 2.60 -3.62
CA ALA A 240 11.96 1.40 -3.77
C ALA A 240 10.46 1.73 -3.84
N LEU A 241 9.97 2.65 -3.00
CA LEU A 241 8.58 3.10 -3.04
C LEU A 241 8.23 3.88 -4.33
N ILE A 242 9.14 4.71 -4.82
CA ILE A 242 8.94 5.47 -6.06
C ILE A 242 8.95 4.56 -7.29
N ASN A 243 9.92 3.65 -7.38
CA ASN A 243 10.00 2.67 -8.47
C ASN A 243 8.76 1.77 -8.47
N ARG A 244 8.28 1.38 -7.27
CA ARG A 244 7.04 0.62 -7.15
C ARG A 244 5.82 1.41 -7.60
N LEU A 245 5.71 2.68 -7.21
CA LEU A 245 4.64 3.57 -7.66
C LEU A 245 4.63 3.68 -9.20
N GLU A 246 5.79 3.95 -9.79
CA GLU A 246 5.95 4.07 -11.24
C GLU A 246 5.56 2.79 -11.99
N HIS A 247 5.96 1.62 -11.48
CA HIS A 247 5.58 0.35 -12.07
C HIS A 247 4.06 0.16 -12.09
N GLU A 248 3.38 0.37 -10.96
CA GLU A 248 1.93 0.19 -10.87
C GLU A 248 1.16 1.21 -11.73
N ILE A 249 1.66 2.43 -11.85
CA ILE A 249 1.10 3.44 -12.76
C ILE A 249 1.34 3.03 -14.22
N THR A 250 2.48 2.44 -14.55
CA THR A 250 2.75 1.92 -15.90
C THR A 250 1.77 0.82 -16.27
N GLN A 251 1.40 -0.06 -15.32
CA GLN A 251 0.32 -1.04 -15.56
C GLN A 251 -1.03 -0.36 -15.79
N CYS A 252 -1.35 0.68 -15.01
CA CYS A 252 -2.57 1.46 -15.20
C CYS A 252 -2.60 2.20 -16.54
N ARG A 253 -1.45 2.61 -17.10
CA ARG A 253 -1.36 3.25 -18.43
C ARG A 253 -1.75 2.30 -19.56
N LYS A 254 -1.48 1.00 -19.41
CA LYS A 254 -1.93 -0.02 -20.39
C LYS A 254 -3.46 -0.08 -20.47
N GLU A 255 -4.14 0.07 -19.33
CA GLU A 255 -5.60 0.07 -19.24
C GLU A 255 -6.21 1.43 -19.59
N GLN A 256 -5.58 2.52 -19.15
CA GLN A 256 -6.02 3.90 -19.34
C GLN A 256 -4.85 4.76 -19.84
N PRO A 257 -4.57 4.81 -21.16
CA PRO A 257 -3.41 5.50 -21.69
C PRO A 257 -3.57 7.02 -21.80
N PHE A 258 -4.78 7.55 -21.58
CA PHE A 258 -5.04 8.99 -21.65
C PHE A 258 -4.14 9.78 -20.68
N ILE A 259 -3.62 10.91 -21.17
CA ILE A 259 -2.97 11.93 -20.35
C ILE A 259 -3.39 13.30 -20.88
N ILE A 260 -3.56 14.28 -20.00
CA ILE A 260 -3.86 15.64 -20.41
C ILE A 260 -2.63 16.21 -21.13
N CYS A 261 -2.72 16.41 -22.44
CA CYS A 261 -1.69 17.08 -23.23
C CYS A 261 -2.09 18.55 -23.43
N ILE A 262 -1.26 19.47 -22.95
CA ILE A 262 -1.44 20.91 -23.15
C ILE A 262 -0.41 21.36 -24.18
N PRO A 263 -0.82 21.97 -25.31
CA PRO A 263 0.12 22.45 -26.30
C PRO A 263 1.11 23.41 -25.64
N LYS A 264 2.42 23.14 -25.76
CA LYS A 264 3.45 24.06 -25.28
C LYS A 264 3.21 25.41 -25.96
N ARG A 265 2.98 26.46 -25.17
CA ARG A 265 3.02 27.83 -25.67
C ARG A 265 4.38 28.05 -26.32
N ASN A 266 4.39 28.48 -27.58
CA ASN A 266 5.60 28.98 -28.23
C ASN A 266 6.20 30.05 -27.30
N GLN A 267 7.27 29.72 -26.58
CA GLN A 267 8.10 30.72 -25.94
C GLN A 267 8.63 31.59 -27.07
N GLY A 268 8.29 32.88 -27.04
CA GLY A 268 8.63 33.81 -28.10
C GLY A 268 10.12 33.74 -28.42
N THR A 269 10.43 33.60 -29.72
CA THR A 269 11.72 34.02 -30.28
C THR A 269 12.07 35.40 -29.71
N PRO A 270 13.31 35.64 -29.23
CA PRO A 270 13.69 36.97 -28.79
C PRO A 270 13.58 37.92 -29.99
N THR A 271 12.68 38.89 -29.88
CA THR A 271 12.51 39.98 -30.84
C THR A 271 13.82 40.76 -30.93
N ALA A 272 14.60 40.51 -31.99
CA ALA A 272 15.61 41.44 -32.44
C ALA A 272 14.89 42.63 -33.11
N ASN A 273 14.70 43.71 -32.36
CA ASN A 273 14.45 45.04 -32.92
C ASN A 273 15.77 45.82 -32.78
N LEU A 274 16.48 46.04 -33.90
CA LEU A 274 16.35 47.22 -34.78
C LEU A 274 17.02 48.46 -34.15
N ASP A 275 18.32 48.57 -34.41
CA ASP A 275 18.99 49.87 -34.54
C ASP A 275 19.54 50.02 -35.96
N THR A 276 19.34 51.22 -36.48
CA THR A 276 19.37 51.68 -37.87
C THR A 276 20.75 52.14 -38.38
N HIS A 277 20.92 52.03 -39.71
CA HIS A 277 21.85 52.75 -40.64
C HIS A 277 23.14 52.02 -41.14
N PRO A 278 23.67 52.33 -42.35
CA PRO A 278 23.24 51.88 -43.69
C PRO A 278 24.44 51.31 -44.55
N PRO A 279 24.30 50.95 -45.84
CA PRO A 279 25.13 49.92 -46.49
C PRO A 279 26.33 50.44 -47.29
N LEU A 280 27.36 49.60 -47.47
CA LEU A 280 28.34 49.68 -48.56
C LEU A 280 28.83 48.27 -48.97
N SER A 281 28.96 48.11 -50.29
CA SER A 281 29.10 46.86 -51.07
C SER A 281 30.58 46.43 -51.28
N PRO A 282 30.96 45.59 -52.27
CA PRO A 282 31.29 44.16 -52.12
C PRO A 282 32.68 43.73 -52.66
N SER A 283 33.17 42.53 -52.30
CA SER A 283 34.31 41.82 -52.94
C SER A 283 34.66 40.56 -52.13
N THR A 284 35.08 39.39 -52.60
CA THR A 284 35.31 38.75 -53.91
C THR A 284 35.51 37.25 -53.61
N GLN A 285 35.24 36.40 -54.60
CA GLN A 285 35.49 34.96 -54.68
C GLN A 285 36.90 34.52 -54.23
N SER A 286 37.01 33.27 -53.74
CA SER A 286 37.91 32.27 -54.35
C SER A 286 37.68 30.86 -53.80
N ASP A 287 37.43 29.96 -54.73
CA ASP A 287 37.41 28.50 -54.65
C ASP A 287 38.73 27.89 -54.11
N ILE A 288 38.69 26.62 -53.67
CA ILE A 288 39.32 25.46 -54.35
C ILE A 288 39.40 24.25 -53.39
N SER A 289 38.83 23.17 -53.92
CA SER A 289 38.88 21.73 -53.67
C SER A 289 40.15 21.07 -53.09
N GLY A 290 39.93 19.90 -52.46
CA GLY A 290 40.93 18.82 -52.35
C GLY A 290 40.32 17.50 -51.84
N GLU A 291 40.19 16.51 -52.72
CA GLU A 291 39.67 15.15 -52.49
C GLU A 291 40.66 14.21 -51.76
N HIS A 292 40.09 13.26 -50.99
CA HIS A 292 40.42 11.83 -50.70
C HIS A 292 41.75 11.19 -51.20
N PRO A 293 42.31 10.10 -50.58
CA PRO A 293 41.56 8.84 -50.27
C PRO A 293 42.05 7.92 -49.12
N SER A 294 41.23 6.87 -48.92
CA SER A 294 41.29 5.56 -48.23
C SER A 294 42.66 4.83 -48.23
N LEU A 295 43.03 3.82 -47.42
CA LEU A 295 42.44 2.57 -46.90
C LEU A 295 43.50 1.92 -45.96
N THR A 296 43.14 1.13 -44.93
CA THR A 296 43.55 -0.29 -44.72
C THR A 296 43.30 -0.82 -43.29
N THR A 297 42.94 -2.09 -43.29
CA THR A 297 42.49 -3.00 -42.22
C THR A 297 43.67 -3.66 -41.49
N GLN A 298 43.56 -3.96 -40.18
CA GLN A 298 43.90 -5.28 -39.58
C GLN A 298 43.60 -5.37 -38.06
N ASN A 299 43.37 -6.61 -37.62
CA ASN A 299 42.65 -7.10 -36.44
C ASN A 299 43.47 -7.27 -35.14
N SER A 300 42.71 -7.54 -34.05
CA SER A 300 43.05 -8.21 -32.75
C SER A 300 43.20 -7.23 -31.58
N THR A 301 42.61 -7.37 -30.39
CA THR A 301 42.16 -8.56 -29.64
C THR A 301 41.22 -8.15 -28.48
N VAL A 302 40.43 -9.12 -28.04
CA VAL A 302 39.42 -9.18 -26.96
C VAL A 302 39.77 -8.51 -25.62
N HIS A 303 38.84 -7.69 -25.10
CA HIS A 303 38.60 -7.49 -23.66
C HIS A 303 37.11 -7.13 -23.44
N LEU A 304 36.31 -8.06 -22.89
CA LEU A 304 34.87 -7.87 -22.66
C LEU A 304 34.64 -7.33 -21.25
N SER A 305 34.44 -6.01 -21.14
CA SER A 305 33.89 -5.36 -19.95
C SER A 305 32.39 -5.13 -20.18
N LYS A 306 31.56 -5.62 -19.24
CA LYS A 306 30.11 -5.34 -19.19
C LYS A 306 29.90 -3.93 -18.64
N ASP A 307 29.52 -3.01 -19.51
CA ASP A 307 28.84 -1.76 -19.12
C ASP A 307 27.40 -1.84 -19.63
N VAL A 308 26.46 -2.08 -18.71
CA VAL A 308 25.02 -2.02 -18.98
C VAL A 308 24.65 -0.54 -19.00
N ASN A 309 24.65 0.04 -20.20
CA ASN A 309 24.07 1.35 -20.45
C ASN A 309 22.55 1.19 -20.59
N THR A 310 21.83 1.66 -19.58
CA THR A 310 20.37 1.75 -19.53
C THR A 310 19.90 2.85 -20.49
N SER A 311 19.72 2.51 -21.77
CA SER A 311 19.09 3.37 -22.78
C SER A 311 18.57 2.54 -23.95
N GLU A 312 17.81 1.49 -23.68
CA GLU A 312 16.89 0.92 -24.67
C GLU A 312 15.51 1.48 -24.37
N PHE A 313 15.26 2.68 -24.90
CA PHE A 313 13.90 3.14 -25.14
C PHE A 313 13.27 2.17 -26.14
N ILE A 314 12.21 1.53 -25.69
CA ILE A 314 11.32 0.72 -26.51
C ILE A 314 10.84 1.62 -27.67
N GLU A 315 11.29 1.32 -28.89
CA GLU A 315 10.60 1.73 -30.13
C GLU A 315 9.29 0.93 -30.22
N GLU A 316 8.24 1.43 -29.55
CA GLU A 316 6.87 0.98 -29.77
C GLU A 316 6.13 2.00 -30.62
N ASN A 317 5.37 1.49 -31.59
CA ASN A 317 4.59 2.21 -32.60
C ASN A 317 3.94 3.50 -32.07
N HIS A 318 4.03 4.56 -32.86
CA HIS A 318 3.34 5.85 -32.66
C HIS A 318 1.81 5.68 -32.82
N ASP A 319 1.16 4.93 -31.93
CA ASP A 319 -0.28 5.02 -31.73
C ASP A 319 -0.59 6.38 -31.10
N SER A 320 -1.58 7.07 -31.65
CA SER A 320 -1.95 8.42 -31.22
C SER A 320 -2.49 8.35 -29.79
N ILE A 321 -1.88 9.08 -28.85
CA ILE A 321 -2.39 9.20 -27.47
C ILE A 321 -3.88 9.57 -27.55
N PRO A 322 -4.78 8.84 -26.85
CA PRO A 322 -6.21 9.11 -26.93
C PRO A 322 -6.53 10.55 -26.52
N GLN A 323 -7.49 11.18 -27.19
CA GLN A 323 -7.92 12.54 -26.86
C GLN A 323 -8.80 12.61 -25.61
N ASN A 324 -9.38 11.48 -25.17
CA ASN A 324 -10.27 11.39 -24.02
C ASN A 324 -9.99 10.11 -23.22
N PRO A 325 -10.26 10.12 -21.90
CA PRO A 325 -10.16 8.91 -21.07
C PRO A 325 -11.19 7.87 -21.51
N ILE A 326 -10.81 6.60 -21.47
CA ILE A 326 -11.71 5.48 -21.77
C ILE A 326 -12.81 5.44 -20.70
N PRO A 327 -14.09 5.61 -21.06
CA PRO A 327 -15.19 5.67 -20.09
C PRO A 327 -15.45 4.33 -19.41
N GLY A 328 -15.86 4.36 -18.14
CA GLY A 328 -16.33 3.17 -17.41
C GLY A 328 -15.23 2.26 -16.87
N LEU A 329 -13.95 2.51 -17.19
CA LEU A 329 -12.82 1.81 -16.58
C LEU A 329 -12.50 2.40 -15.20
N THR A 330 -12.21 1.53 -14.24
CA THR A 330 -11.79 1.90 -12.89
C THR A 330 -10.56 1.13 -12.49
N CYS A 331 -9.64 1.80 -11.81
CA CYS A 331 -8.43 1.20 -11.27
C CYS A 331 -8.79 0.06 -10.32
N TYR A 332 -8.11 -1.06 -10.51
CA TYR A 332 -8.28 -2.24 -9.67
C TYR A 332 -8.09 -1.91 -8.19
N HIS A 333 -9.01 -2.37 -7.33
CA HIS A 333 -9.11 -1.92 -5.94
C HIS A 333 -7.83 -2.16 -5.11
N GLN A 334 -7.20 -3.33 -5.26
CA GLN A 334 -5.96 -3.67 -4.54
C GLN A 334 -4.80 -2.78 -5.00
N ARG A 335 -4.71 -2.48 -6.30
CA ARG A 335 -3.71 -1.55 -6.85
C ARG A 335 -3.97 -0.14 -6.35
N ALA A 336 -5.22 0.33 -6.37
CA ALA A 336 -5.59 1.62 -5.80
C ALA A 336 -5.23 1.73 -4.30
N ALA A 337 -5.39 0.64 -3.53
CA ALA A 337 -4.96 0.58 -2.13
C ALA A 337 -3.44 0.70 -1.97
N LEU A 338 -2.65 0.02 -2.81
CA LEU A 338 -1.19 0.14 -2.84
C LEU A 338 -0.75 1.57 -3.17
N LEU A 339 -1.26 2.13 -4.27
CA LEU A 339 -0.98 3.51 -4.69
C LEU A 339 -1.31 4.48 -3.55
N LYS A 340 -2.46 4.29 -2.89
CA LYS A 340 -2.86 5.11 -1.75
C LYS A 340 -1.88 4.98 -0.58
N SER A 341 -1.40 3.78 -0.27
CA SER A 341 -0.42 3.58 0.80
C SER A 341 0.91 4.28 0.49
N ILE A 342 1.40 4.19 -0.75
CA ILE A 342 2.65 4.88 -1.15
C ILE A 342 2.46 6.40 -1.12
N LEU A 343 1.39 6.93 -1.71
CA LEU A 343 1.13 8.39 -1.73
C LEU A 343 0.93 8.98 -0.32
N ASN A 344 0.31 8.25 0.61
CA ASN A 344 0.21 8.71 2.01
C ASN A 344 1.59 8.80 2.67
N TYR A 345 2.45 7.82 2.44
CA TYR A 345 3.83 7.87 2.91
C TYR A 345 4.57 9.08 2.32
N LEU A 346 4.47 9.30 1.01
CA LEU A 346 5.11 10.44 0.34
C LEU A 346 4.59 11.78 0.87
N LYS A 347 3.27 11.93 1.06
CA LYS A 347 2.68 13.13 1.64
C LYS A 347 3.32 13.47 2.99
N LYS A 348 3.50 12.47 3.87
CA LYS A 348 4.17 12.64 5.17
C LYS A 348 5.65 12.99 5.00
N ALA A 349 6.35 12.27 4.13
CA ALA A 349 7.77 12.51 3.86
C ALA A 349 8.04 13.95 3.33
N PHE A 350 7.14 14.51 2.53
CA PHE A 350 7.26 15.87 1.99
C PHE A 350 7.05 16.96 3.04
N THR A 351 6.44 16.63 4.18
CA THR A 351 6.29 17.54 5.33
C THR A 351 7.42 17.42 6.35
N GLU A 352 8.30 16.42 6.21
CA GLU A 352 9.42 16.20 7.13
C GLU A 352 10.64 17.08 6.77
N PRO A 353 11.11 17.96 7.67
CA PRO A 353 12.24 18.86 7.38
C PRO A 353 13.54 18.14 7.01
N THR A 354 13.72 16.90 7.46
CA THR A 354 14.91 16.09 7.20
C THR A 354 14.96 15.50 5.79
N MET A 355 13.86 15.53 5.05
CA MET A 355 13.72 14.89 3.74
C MET A 355 13.77 15.87 2.56
N VAL A 356 13.97 17.17 2.81
CA VAL A 356 13.85 18.22 1.79
C VAL A 356 14.71 17.94 0.55
N ASP A 357 16.01 17.69 0.72
CA ASP A 357 16.90 17.41 -0.42
C ASP A 357 16.53 16.14 -1.17
N THR A 358 16.09 15.11 -0.45
CA THR A 358 15.64 13.86 -1.07
C THR A 358 14.34 14.05 -1.85
N THR A 359 13.40 14.86 -1.33
CA THR A 359 12.14 15.16 -2.01
C THR A 359 12.35 15.95 -3.30
N ARG A 360 13.34 16.87 -3.34
CA ARG A 360 13.74 17.56 -4.58
C ARG A 360 14.20 16.55 -5.63
N HIS A 361 15.12 15.66 -5.27
CA HIS A 361 15.66 14.66 -6.20
C HIS A 361 14.57 13.74 -6.78
N ILE A 362 13.57 13.37 -5.97
CA ILE A 362 12.47 12.51 -6.43
C ILE A 362 11.52 13.27 -7.36
N MET A 363 11.29 14.56 -7.09
CA MET A 363 10.53 15.41 -7.99
C MET A 363 11.27 15.69 -9.31
N ASP A 364 12.59 15.54 -9.35
CA ASP A 364 13.37 15.56 -10.59
C ASP A 364 13.29 14.23 -11.38
N GLY A 365 12.81 13.16 -10.72
CA GLY A 365 12.71 11.80 -11.28
C GLY A 365 11.38 11.48 -11.94
N SER A 366 10.89 10.25 -11.76
CA SER A 366 9.67 9.73 -12.39
C SER A 366 8.37 10.07 -11.67
N LEU A 367 8.43 10.60 -10.45
CA LEU A 367 7.26 10.92 -9.64
C LEU A 367 6.30 11.93 -10.33
N PRO A 368 6.77 13.05 -10.94
CA PRO A 368 5.89 13.96 -11.68
C PRO A 368 5.06 13.26 -12.75
N ASN A 369 5.66 12.34 -13.51
CA ASN A 369 4.97 11.60 -14.59
C ASN A 369 3.88 10.68 -14.03
N SER A 370 4.13 10.08 -12.86
CA SER A 370 3.13 9.27 -12.15
C SER A 370 1.97 10.14 -11.65
N LEU A 371 2.28 11.30 -11.04
CA LEU A 371 1.28 12.26 -10.56
C LEU A 371 0.43 12.84 -11.71
N GLN A 372 1.05 13.20 -12.84
CA GLN A 372 0.35 13.68 -14.03
C GLN A 372 -0.71 12.68 -14.52
N HIS A 373 -0.36 11.38 -14.54
CA HIS A 373 -1.30 10.35 -14.99
C HIS A 373 -2.47 10.18 -14.02
N ILE A 374 -2.22 10.19 -12.70
CA ILE A 374 -3.28 10.14 -11.68
C ILE A 374 -4.22 11.34 -11.80
N ILE A 375 -3.65 12.55 -11.92
CA ILE A 375 -4.40 13.81 -12.02
C ILE A 375 -5.22 13.85 -13.32
N SER A 376 -4.67 13.34 -14.42
CA SER A 376 -5.36 13.29 -15.71
C SER A 376 -6.57 12.35 -15.71
N ASN A 377 -6.52 11.27 -14.94
CA ASN A 377 -7.47 10.15 -14.98
C ASN A 377 -8.23 9.96 -13.67
N VAL A 378 -8.80 11.04 -13.14
CA VAL A 378 -9.53 11.00 -11.86
C VAL A 378 -10.72 10.03 -11.85
N GLU A 379 -11.37 9.82 -12.99
CA GLU A 379 -12.50 8.88 -13.12
C GLU A 379 -12.04 7.42 -12.98
N TYR A 380 -10.81 7.12 -13.41
CA TYR A 380 -10.21 5.80 -13.30
C TYR A 380 -9.67 5.54 -11.90
N TYR A 381 -8.89 6.48 -11.32
CA TYR A 381 -8.27 6.28 -10.00
C TYR A 381 -9.19 6.60 -8.80
N GLY A 382 -10.19 7.43 -9.04
CA GLY A 382 -11.13 7.89 -8.02
C GLY A 382 -10.63 9.06 -7.16
N PRO A 383 -11.53 9.62 -6.33
CA PRO A 383 -11.29 10.91 -5.67
C PRO A 383 -10.16 10.90 -4.64
N SER A 384 -9.96 9.76 -3.95
CA SER A 384 -8.95 9.66 -2.88
C SER A 384 -7.52 9.75 -3.42
N LEU A 385 -7.24 9.13 -4.57
CA LEU A 385 -5.91 9.15 -5.19
C LEU A 385 -5.65 10.51 -5.85
N PHE A 386 -6.68 11.08 -6.50
CA PHE A 386 -6.60 12.42 -7.05
C PHE A 386 -6.27 13.45 -5.97
N HIS A 387 -6.99 13.47 -4.85
CA HIS A 387 -6.71 14.37 -3.74
C HIS A 387 -5.26 14.24 -3.25
N LEU A 388 -4.80 13.01 -2.97
CA LEU A 388 -3.42 12.76 -2.53
C LEU A 388 -2.38 13.26 -3.54
N ALA A 389 -2.60 13.03 -4.84
CA ALA A 389 -1.70 13.52 -5.88
C ALA A 389 -1.65 15.06 -5.91
N THR A 390 -2.80 15.74 -5.87
CA THR A 390 -2.84 17.21 -5.83
C THR A 390 -2.23 17.79 -4.56
N ASP A 391 -2.36 17.09 -3.44
CA ASP A 391 -1.83 17.49 -2.14
C ASP A 391 -0.31 17.38 -2.11
N ILE A 392 0.27 16.28 -2.63
CA ILE A 392 1.73 16.13 -2.78
C ILE A 392 2.32 17.27 -3.62
N VAL A 393 1.72 17.60 -4.77
CA VAL A 393 2.17 18.72 -5.62
C VAL A 393 2.09 20.04 -4.86
N THR A 394 0.99 20.28 -4.16
CA THR A 394 0.75 21.52 -3.40
C THR A 394 1.73 21.66 -2.24
N SER A 395 1.92 20.59 -1.45
CA SER A 395 2.87 20.55 -0.34
C SER A 395 4.29 20.78 -0.83
N PHE A 396 4.71 20.17 -1.94
CA PHE A 396 6.02 20.40 -2.52
C PHE A 396 6.23 21.86 -2.92
N ILE A 397 5.26 22.47 -3.61
CA ILE A 397 5.36 23.88 -4.02
C ILE A 397 5.46 24.81 -2.82
N PHE A 398 4.71 24.56 -1.74
CA PHE A 398 4.81 25.38 -0.53
C PHE A 398 6.13 25.18 0.22
N GLN A 399 6.66 23.96 0.21
CA GLN A 399 7.95 23.66 0.81
C GLN A 399 9.10 24.28 0.00
N GLU A 400 9.01 24.24 -1.33
CA GLU A 400 10.05 24.66 -2.27
C GLU A 400 9.51 25.60 -3.37
N PRO A 401 9.12 26.86 -3.04
CA PRO A 401 8.54 27.77 -4.03
C PRO A 401 9.45 28.09 -5.22
N SER A 402 10.77 28.00 -5.03
CA SER A 402 11.77 28.20 -6.08
C SER A 402 11.70 27.13 -7.18
N GLN A 403 11.19 25.94 -6.87
CA GLN A 403 11.03 24.83 -7.80
C GLN A 403 9.72 24.88 -8.60
N LEU A 404 8.87 25.89 -8.37
CA LEU A 404 7.62 26.02 -9.12
C LEU A 404 7.86 26.13 -10.62
N SER A 405 8.88 26.88 -11.06
CA SER A 405 9.21 27.02 -12.48
C SER A 405 9.59 25.67 -13.11
N PHE A 406 10.32 24.82 -12.38
CA PHE A 406 10.66 23.48 -12.84
C PHE A 406 9.40 22.61 -13.06
N LEU A 407 8.43 22.66 -12.13
CA LEU A 407 7.16 21.94 -12.29
C LEU A 407 6.28 22.50 -13.41
N GLN A 408 6.43 23.79 -13.73
CA GLN A 408 5.81 24.42 -14.90
C GLN A 408 6.46 23.95 -16.20
N ASP A 409 7.79 23.79 -16.23
CA ASP A 409 8.50 23.34 -17.43
C ASP A 409 8.29 21.84 -17.73
N ASN A 410 8.13 21.02 -16.68
CA ASN A 410 7.72 19.62 -16.81
C ASN A 410 6.20 19.45 -17.08
N GLY A 411 5.42 20.53 -17.10
CA GLY A 411 3.99 20.50 -17.43
C GLY A 411 3.07 19.91 -16.34
N LEU A 412 3.60 19.51 -15.18
CA LEU A 412 2.79 18.97 -14.07
C LEU A 412 1.76 19.98 -13.57
N THR A 413 2.17 21.24 -13.43
CA THR A 413 1.25 22.32 -13.01
C THR A 413 0.19 22.60 -14.06
N ASP A 414 0.53 22.55 -15.34
CA ASP A 414 -0.42 22.75 -16.44
C ASP A 414 -1.49 21.62 -16.43
N VAL A 415 -1.07 20.36 -16.30
CA VAL A 415 -1.97 19.20 -16.16
C VAL A 415 -2.91 19.38 -14.98
N LEU A 416 -2.39 19.81 -13.83
CA LEU A 416 -3.17 20.07 -12.62
C LEU A 416 -4.19 21.20 -12.83
N MET A 417 -3.79 22.30 -13.45
CA MET A 417 -4.69 23.43 -13.75
C MET A 417 -5.81 23.01 -14.70
N HIS A 418 -5.46 22.29 -15.77
CA HIS A 418 -6.45 21.79 -16.72
C HIS A 418 -7.42 20.78 -16.07
N ALA A 419 -6.91 19.85 -15.25
CA ALA A 419 -7.75 18.90 -14.52
C ALA A 419 -8.73 19.59 -13.56
N LEU A 420 -8.32 20.66 -12.88
CA LEU A 420 -9.16 21.38 -11.92
C LEU A 420 -10.15 22.33 -12.59
N LEU A 421 -9.76 22.99 -13.68
CA LEU A 421 -10.51 24.12 -14.24
C LEU A 421 -11.25 23.80 -15.53
N LYS A 422 -10.80 22.80 -16.32
CA LYS A 422 -11.51 22.35 -17.53
C LYS A 422 -12.38 21.13 -17.27
N LYS A 423 -11.85 20.09 -16.60
CA LYS A 423 -12.62 18.89 -16.27
C LYS A 423 -13.57 19.13 -15.10
N ASP A 424 -14.53 18.24 -14.93
CA ASP A 424 -15.33 18.21 -13.70
C ASP A 424 -14.55 17.50 -12.61
N ILE A 425 -14.36 18.22 -11.50
CA ILE A 425 -13.66 17.66 -10.34
C ILE A 425 -14.60 16.74 -9.57
N PRO A 426 -14.08 15.73 -8.85
CA PRO A 426 -14.92 14.85 -8.04
C PRO A 426 -15.70 15.60 -6.96
N ALA A 427 -16.95 15.19 -6.75
CA ALA A 427 -17.77 15.62 -5.61
C ALA A 427 -17.31 14.95 -4.30
N ALA A 428 -16.07 15.22 -3.91
CA ALA A 428 -15.45 14.74 -2.68
C ALA A 428 -15.03 15.90 -1.79
N ARG A 429 -15.34 15.81 -0.49
CA ARG A 429 -15.08 16.90 0.48
C ARG A 429 -13.61 17.30 0.51
N ASP A 430 -12.70 16.33 0.55
CA ASP A 430 -11.27 16.58 0.69
C ASP A 430 -10.72 17.34 -0.52
N VAL A 431 -11.21 17.03 -1.73
CA VAL A 431 -10.88 17.76 -2.97
C VAL A 431 -11.38 19.21 -2.90
N LEU A 432 -12.64 19.43 -2.51
CA LEU A 432 -13.23 20.76 -2.44
C LEU A 432 -12.54 21.65 -1.41
N VAL A 433 -12.20 21.09 -0.24
CA VAL A 433 -11.50 21.81 0.83
C VAL A 433 -10.07 22.16 0.42
N SER A 434 -9.41 21.34 -0.39
CA SER A 434 -8.03 21.61 -0.85
C SER A 434 -7.95 22.64 -1.98
N LEU A 435 -9.03 22.94 -2.71
CA LEU A 435 -9.00 23.85 -3.88
C LEU A 435 -8.34 25.21 -3.60
N PRO A 436 -8.66 25.95 -2.52
CA PRO A 436 -8.04 27.26 -2.29
C PRO A 436 -6.53 27.17 -2.10
N ASN A 437 -6.07 26.14 -1.37
CA ASN A 437 -4.64 25.91 -1.16
C ASN A 437 -3.93 25.54 -2.46
N ILE A 438 -4.56 24.71 -3.30
CA ILE A 438 -4.01 24.35 -4.61
C ILE A 438 -3.91 25.58 -5.52
N PHE A 439 -4.93 26.44 -5.56
CA PHE A 439 -4.84 27.67 -6.35
C PHE A 439 -3.77 28.63 -5.80
N SER A 440 -3.67 28.76 -4.48
CA SER A 440 -2.64 29.57 -3.85
C SER A 440 -1.23 29.07 -4.17
N SER A 441 -0.99 27.75 -4.23
CA SER A 441 0.32 27.20 -4.58
C SER A 441 0.65 27.40 -6.05
N LEU A 442 -0.31 27.17 -6.95
CA LEU A 442 -0.13 27.33 -8.39
C LEU A 442 0.09 28.79 -8.81
N CYS A 443 -0.39 29.76 -8.03
CA CYS A 443 -0.32 31.19 -8.35
C CYS A 443 0.79 31.92 -7.57
N LEU A 444 1.79 31.23 -7.02
CA LEU A 444 2.90 31.87 -6.30
C LEU A 444 3.83 32.70 -7.21
N ASN A 445 3.81 32.48 -8.53
CA ASN A 445 4.55 33.28 -9.50
C ASN A 445 3.64 33.87 -10.59
N ALA A 446 4.14 34.88 -11.31
CA ALA A 446 3.36 35.58 -12.34
C ALA A 446 2.89 34.65 -13.46
N ARG A 447 3.76 33.74 -13.94
CA ARG A 447 3.43 32.74 -14.96
C ARG A 447 2.25 31.86 -14.55
N GLY A 448 2.26 31.37 -13.31
CA GLY A 448 1.20 30.54 -12.77
C GLY A 448 -0.11 31.31 -12.61
N LEU A 449 -0.05 32.57 -12.15
CA LEU A 449 -1.20 33.44 -12.05
C LEU A 449 -1.83 33.71 -13.43
N GLU A 450 -1.03 34.07 -14.43
CA GLU A 450 -1.48 34.31 -15.81
C GLU A 450 -2.13 33.06 -16.42
N ASN A 451 -1.44 31.92 -16.33
CA ASN A 451 -1.97 30.63 -16.78
C ASN A 451 -3.31 30.30 -16.10
N CYS A 452 -3.45 30.60 -14.80
CA CYS A 452 -4.67 30.31 -14.03
C CYS A 452 -5.84 31.17 -14.52
N MET A 453 -5.60 32.46 -14.72
CA MET A 453 -6.65 33.41 -15.11
C MET A 453 -7.25 33.12 -16.49
N GLU A 454 -6.50 32.49 -17.40
CA GLU A 454 -7.02 32.07 -18.71
C GLU A 454 -8.13 31.03 -18.63
N TYR A 455 -8.12 30.22 -17.56
CA TYR A 455 -9.14 29.22 -17.31
C TYR A 455 -10.36 29.79 -16.58
N LYS A 456 -10.37 31.08 -16.22
CA LYS A 456 -11.44 31.75 -15.47
C LYS A 456 -11.80 30.97 -14.19
N PRO A 457 -10.88 30.88 -13.21
CA PRO A 457 -10.97 29.93 -12.12
C PRO A 457 -12.20 30.15 -11.22
N PHE A 458 -12.59 31.41 -11.03
CA PHE A 458 -13.77 31.76 -10.26
C PHE A 458 -15.08 31.32 -10.92
N ASP A 459 -15.19 31.37 -12.26
CA ASP A 459 -16.38 30.88 -12.96
C ASP A 459 -16.58 29.39 -12.70
N LYS A 460 -15.49 28.60 -12.76
CA LYS A 460 -15.54 27.16 -12.43
C LYS A 460 -15.87 26.94 -10.95
N LEU A 461 -15.22 27.67 -10.04
CA LEU A 461 -15.46 27.55 -8.60
C LEU A 461 -16.93 27.86 -8.24
N PHE A 462 -17.50 28.94 -8.76
CA PHE A 462 -18.89 29.30 -8.53
C PHE A 462 -19.84 28.26 -9.12
N ARG A 463 -19.55 27.71 -10.31
CA ARG A 463 -20.34 26.59 -10.87
C ARG A 463 -20.36 25.37 -9.96
N ILE A 464 -19.20 25.01 -9.38
CA ILE A 464 -19.10 23.91 -8.42
C ILE A 464 -19.94 24.21 -7.18
N LEU A 465 -19.79 25.40 -6.58
CA LEU A 465 -20.50 25.80 -5.36
C LEU A 465 -22.02 25.90 -5.53
N LEU A 466 -22.49 26.20 -6.74
CA LEU A 466 -23.90 26.32 -7.07
C LEU A 466 -24.52 25.02 -7.58
N SER A 467 -23.71 24.00 -7.93
CA SER A 467 -24.21 22.75 -8.49
C SER A 467 -24.74 21.82 -7.39
N PRO A 468 -25.96 21.25 -7.56
CA PRO A 468 -26.54 20.32 -6.60
C PRO A 468 -25.75 19.01 -6.48
N GLU A 469 -24.95 18.66 -7.48
CA GLU A 469 -24.12 17.44 -7.51
C GLU A 469 -23.06 17.45 -6.40
N TYR A 470 -22.56 18.63 -6.03
CA TYR A 470 -21.52 18.79 -5.01
C TYR A 470 -22.08 18.98 -3.60
N LEU A 471 -23.40 19.14 -3.48
CA LEU A 471 -24.09 19.37 -2.21
C LEU A 471 -23.82 18.26 -1.17
N PRO A 472 -23.80 16.95 -1.52
CA PRO A 472 -23.43 15.88 -0.58
C PRO A 472 -22.05 16.06 0.03
N ALA A 473 -21.08 16.56 -0.74
CA ALA A 473 -19.71 16.79 -0.29
C ALA A 473 -19.56 18.05 0.56
N MET A 474 -20.42 19.05 0.35
CA MET A 474 -20.45 20.32 1.09
C MET A 474 -21.26 20.25 2.40
N LYS A 475 -22.10 19.22 2.57
CA LYS A 475 -22.84 19.02 3.81
C LYS A 475 -21.89 18.81 4.99
N ARG A 476 -22.03 19.65 6.01
CA ARG A 476 -21.41 19.45 7.32
C ARG A 476 -21.89 18.10 7.87
N ARG A 477 -20.99 17.19 8.25
CA ARG A 477 -21.39 16.00 9.01
C ARG A 477 -22.07 16.46 10.29
N ARG A 478 -23.30 16.00 10.55
CA ARG A 478 -23.91 16.10 11.87
C ARG A 478 -23.10 15.19 12.81
N GLY A 479 -22.28 15.79 13.67
CA GLY A 479 -21.63 15.12 14.80
C GLY A 479 -20.52 14.12 14.46
N THR A 480 -19.29 14.49 14.79
CA THR A 480 -18.32 13.59 15.45
C THR A 480 -17.98 14.23 16.77
#